data_AF-A0A1A8NLC0-F1
#
_entry.id   AF-A0A1A8NLC0-F1
#
_cell.length_a   1.000
_cell.length_b   1.000
_cell.length_c   1.000
_cell.angle_alpha   90.00
_cell.angle_beta   90.00
_cell.angle_gamma   90.00
#
_symmetry.space_group_name_H-M   'P 1'
#
loop_
_entity.id
_entity.type
_entity.pdbx_description
1 polymer ?
#
loop_
_entity_poly.entity_id
_entity_poly.type
_entity_poly.pdbx_seq_one_letter_code
_entity_poly.pdbx_strand_id
1 'polypeptide(L)'
;VFDTSITENELKREIENCIMLSLPGPHVFLLVISLAVRFTKEEKDAVKWITDNFGEEASKYTIVVFTRGDELRGNIESYLHKNADLMKLTSDCKAGYVVFNNKCMRNRPQVSDLFDKIDKTVELNGGHYTSSIYEEAQRRCWWSRAGQMAVAAA
;
A
#
# COMPACT_ATOMS: atom_id res chain seq x y z
N VAL A 1 -9.16 1.89 10.79
CA VAL A 1 -9.12 2.81 9.62
C VAL A 1 -9.38 4.20 10.15
N PHE A 2 -8.40 5.08 10.01
CA PHE A 2 -8.08 6.04 11.07
C PHE A 2 -8.41 7.48 10.73
N ASP A 3 -9.48 7.64 9.95
CA ASP A 3 -10.26 8.85 10.00
C ASP A 3 -11.58 8.49 10.70
N THR A 4 -11.73 8.91 11.96
CA THR A 4 -12.93 8.65 12.77
C THR A 4 -14.14 9.43 12.28
N SER A 5 -14.00 10.27 11.26
CA SER A 5 -15.09 11.02 10.63
C SER A 5 -15.82 10.27 9.52
N ILE A 6 -15.27 9.14 9.03
CA ILE A 6 -15.83 8.38 7.91
C ILE A 6 -16.67 7.22 8.43
N THR A 7 -17.89 7.06 7.90
CA THR A 7 -18.75 5.93 8.23
C THR A 7 -18.27 4.62 7.58
N GLU A 8 -18.61 3.46 8.13
CA GLU A 8 -18.25 2.17 7.53
C GLU A 8 -18.72 2.03 6.07
N ASN A 9 -19.89 2.59 5.75
CA ASN A 9 -20.45 2.56 4.39
C ASN A 9 -19.66 3.44 3.41
N GLU A 10 -19.26 4.64 3.82
CA GLU A 10 -18.42 5.52 3.01
C GLU A 10 -17.04 4.91 2.79
N LEU A 11 -16.45 4.34 3.85
CA LEU A 11 -15.19 3.63 3.76
C LEU A 11 -15.29 2.48 2.75
N LYS A 12 -16.34 1.65 2.82
CA LYS A 12 -16.55 0.56 1.88
C LYS A 12 -16.63 1.05 0.44
N ARG A 13 -17.32 2.18 0.19
CA ARG A 13 -17.40 2.79 -1.15
C ARG A 13 -16.04 3.28 -1.64
N GLU A 14 -15.25 3.91 -0.78
CA GLU A 14 -13.90 4.35 -1.16
C GLU A 14 -12.96 3.17 -1.44
N ILE A 15 -13.11 2.05 -0.72
CA ILE A 15 -12.39 0.80 -1.03
C ILE A 15 -12.81 0.29 -2.41
N GLU A 16 -14.11 0.19 -2.68
CA GLU A 16 -14.63 -0.26 -3.99
C GLU A 16 -14.12 0.64 -5.12
N ASN A 17 -14.13 1.96 -4.93
CA ASN A 17 -13.56 2.92 -5.88
C ASN A 17 -12.07 2.69 -6.10
N CYS A 18 -11.28 2.50 -5.04
CA CYS A 18 -9.85 2.22 -5.14
C CYS A 18 -9.57 0.96 -5.95
N ILE A 19 -10.34 -0.11 -5.74
CA ILE A 19 -10.20 -1.37 -6.50
C ILE A 19 -10.49 -1.13 -7.98
N MET A 20 -11.56 -0.42 -8.31
CA MET A 20 -11.92 -0.11 -9.69
C MET A 20 -10.87 0.77 -10.40
N LEU A 21 -10.28 1.72 -9.68
CA LEU A 21 -9.24 2.62 -10.20
C LEU A 21 -7.88 1.92 -10.38
N SER A 22 -7.66 0.80 -9.70
CA SER A 22 -6.39 0.08 -9.72
C SER A 22 -6.45 -1.24 -10.49
N LEU A 23 -7.53 -1.54 -11.23
CA LEU A 23 -7.59 -2.74 -12.09
C LEU A 23 -6.42 -2.76 -13.10
N PRO A 24 -5.80 -3.93 -13.38
CA PRO A 24 -6.16 -5.27 -12.90
C PRO A 24 -5.81 -5.54 -11.43
N GLY A 25 -4.88 -4.75 -10.89
CA GLY A 25 -4.52 -4.67 -9.48
C GLY A 25 -3.30 -3.74 -9.30
N PRO A 26 -3.04 -3.24 -8.08
CA PRO A 26 -1.90 -2.38 -7.81
C PRO A 26 -0.58 -3.16 -7.93
N HIS A 27 0.47 -2.46 -8.40
CA HIS A 27 1.84 -3.01 -8.40
C HIS A 27 2.39 -3.16 -6.98
N VAL A 28 2.12 -2.18 -6.11
CA VAL A 28 2.50 -2.19 -4.70
C VAL A 28 1.49 -1.42 -3.87
N PHE A 29 1.46 -1.70 -2.57
CA PHE A 29 0.83 -0.84 -1.56
C PHE A 29 1.92 -0.04 -0.84
N LEU A 30 1.68 1.24 -0.60
CA LEU A 30 2.58 2.08 0.19
C LEU A 30 1.96 2.35 1.57
N LEU A 31 2.57 1.81 2.62
CA LEU A 31 2.17 2.09 4.00
C LEU A 31 3.04 3.23 4.55
N VAL A 32 2.48 4.43 4.61
CA VAL A 32 3.20 5.64 5.00
C VAL A 32 3.15 5.83 6.52
N ILE A 33 4.31 5.90 7.16
CA ILE A 33 4.46 6.11 8.61
C ILE A 33 5.36 7.32 8.84
N SER A 34 4.98 8.22 9.76
CA SER A 34 5.78 9.40 10.10
C SER A 34 6.70 9.13 11.28
N LEU A 35 7.99 9.41 11.13
CA LEU A 35 8.97 9.24 12.21
C LEU A 35 8.89 10.33 13.30
N ALA A 36 8.15 11.43 13.06
CA ALA A 36 8.02 12.53 14.02
C ALA A 36 6.99 12.26 15.13
N VAL A 37 6.08 11.31 14.92
CA VAL A 37 5.07 10.94 15.89
C VAL A 37 5.38 9.58 16.46
N ARG A 38 4.94 9.34 17.70
CA ARG A 38 5.04 7.99 18.29
C ARG A 38 4.26 7.02 17.43
N PHE A 39 4.79 5.82 17.28
CA PHE A 39 4.04 4.72 16.69
C PHE A 39 2.79 4.47 17.53
N THR A 40 1.62 4.71 16.95
CA THR A 40 0.33 4.68 17.63
C THR A 40 -0.43 3.39 17.33
N LYS A 41 -1.58 3.22 18.00
CA LYS A 41 -2.48 2.10 17.72
C LYS A 41 -3.01 2.17 16.29
N GLU A 42 -3.16 3.38 15.78
CA GLU A 42 -3.62 3.63 14.42
C GLU A 42 -2.71 2.95 13.39
N GLU A 43 -1.39 3.08 13.52
CA GLU A 43 -0.50 2.45 12.56
C GLU A 43 -0.47 0.91 12.70
N LYS A 44 -0.75 0.37 13.89
CA LYS A 44 -0.91 -1.08 14.10
C LYS A 44 -2.14 -1.64 13.40
N ASP A 45 -3.32 -1.03 13.56
CA ASP A 45 -4.50 -1.59 12.89
C ASP A 45 -4.50 -1.30 11.37
N ALA A 46 -3.59 -0.46 10.85
CA ALA A 46 -3.46 -0.25 9.40
C ALA A 46 -2.90 -1.50 8.69
N VAL A 47 -1.88 -2.15 9.28
CA VAL A 47 -1.34 -3.42 8.75
C VAL A 47 -2.41 -4.50 8.81
N LYS A 48 -3.07 -4.62 9.96
CA LYS A 48 -4.16 -5.59 10.13
C LYS A 48 -5.27 -5.32 9.11
N TRP A 49 -5.62 -4.07 8.89
CA TRP A 49 -6.63 -3.69 7.91
C TRP A 49 -6.25 -4.06 6.48
N ILE A 50 -4.99 -3.86 6.06
CA ILE A 50 -4.51 -4.28 4.74
C ILE A 50 -4.69 -5.80 4.61
N THR A 51 -4.25 -6.57 5.60
CA THR A 51 -4.40 -8.03 5.60
C THR A 51 -5.87 -8.47 5.61
N ASP A 52 -6.72 -7.81 6.40
CA ASP A 52 -8.14 -8.17 6.53
C ASP A 52 -8.93 -7.87 5.23
N ASN A 53 -8.55 -6.86 4.46
CA ASN A 53 -9.29 -6.41 3.26
C ASN A 53 -8.67 -6.90 1.95
N PHE A 54 -7.34 -7.01 1.89
CA PHE A 54 -6.58 -7.44 0.71
C PHE A 54 -5.85 -8.77 0.97
N GLY A 55 -6.21 -9.52 2.01
CA GLY A 55 -5.64 -10.83 2.28
C GLY A 55 -4.15 -10.81 2.67
N GLU A 56 -3.65 -11.98 3.07
CA GLU A 56 -2.25 -12.13 3.53
C GLU A 56 -1.22 -11.86 2.43
N GLU A 57 -1.58 -12.13 1.17
CA GLU A 57 -0.71 -11.93 0.01
C GLU A 57 -0.40 -10.46 -0.26
N ALA A 58 -1.25 -9.52 0.16
CA ALA A 58 -1.00 -8.08 0.02
C ALA A 58 0.28 -7.65 0.76
N SER A 59 0.67 -8.36 1.82
CA SER A 59 1.92 -8.11 2.55
C SER A 59 3.17 -8.24 1.67
N LYS A 60 3.14 -9.10 0.64
CA LYS A 60 4.24 -9.28 -0.32
C LYS A 60 4.44 -8.10 -1.26
N TYR A 61 3.41 -7.29 -1.40
CA TYR A 61 3.38 -6.10 -2.24
C TYR A 61 3.41 -4.80 -1.43
N THR A 62 3.46 -4.88 -0.09
CA THR A 62 3.38 -3.70 0.79
C THR A 62 4.78 -3.20 1.18
N ILE A 63 5.13 -2.00 0.73
CA ILE A 63 6.36 -1.28 1.11
C ILE A 63 6.03 -0.26 2.19
N VAL A 64 6.77 -0.28 3.29
CA VAL A 64 6.65 0.73 4.34
C VAL A 64 7.46 1.97 3.98
N VAL A 65 6.84 3.13 3.97
CA VAL A 65 7.49 4.42 3.68
C VAL A 65 7.59 5.23 4.97
N PHE A 66 8.78 5.28 5.55
CA PHE A 66 9.05 6.13 6.70
C PHE A 66 9.32 7.56 6.25
N THR A 67 8.44 8.49 6.60
CA THR A 67 8.60 9.92 6.29
C THR A 67 9.27 10.67 7.43
N ARG A 68 9.76 11.88 7.12
CA ARG A 68 10.54 12.73 8.04
C ARG A 68 11.84 12.06 8.49
N GLY A 69 12.52 11.40 7.56
CA GLY A 69 13.83 10.81 7.79
C GLY A 69 14.90 11.82 8.25
N ASP A 70 14.71 13.12 8.00
CA ASP A 70 15.55 14.21 8.51
C ASP A 70 15.53 14.35 10.03
N GLU A 71 14.46 13.89 10.70
CA GLU A 71 14.31 13.99 12.15
C GLU A 71 14.92 12.79 12.89
N LEU A 72 15.43 11.81 12.14
CA LEU A 72 16.04 10.60 12.68
C LEU A 72 17.43 10.90 13.25
N ARG A 73 17.61 10.72 14.56
CA ARG A 73 18.93 10.77 15.21
C ARG A 73 19.63 9.41 15.07
N GLY A 74 20.29 9.18 13.95
CA GLY A 74 21.04 7.94 13.66
C GLY A 74 20.55 7.23 12.39
N ASN A 75 20.71 5.90 12.33
CA ASN A 75 20.18 5.09 11.24
C ASN A 75 18.79 4.52 11.60
N ILE A 76 18.02 4.17 10.55
CA ILE A 76 16.64 3.71 10.69
C ILE A 76 16.56 2.39 11.45
N GLU A 77 17.55 1.51 11.25
CA GLU A 77 17.65 0.24 11.96
C GLU A 77 17.65 0.42 13.48
N SER A 78 18.44 1.36 14.00
CA SER A 78 18.50 1.66 15.44
C SER A 78 17.18 2.19 15.98
N TYR A 79 16.36 2.82 15.13
CA TYR A 79 15.04 3.29 15.52
C TYR A 79 14.02 2.15 15.55
N LEU A 80 14.04 1.28 14.53
CA LEU A 80 13.18 0.09 14.48
C LEU A 80 13.43 -0.82 15.68
N HIS A 81 14.69 -1.11 16.02
CA HIS A 81 15.04 -1.99 17.14
C HIS A 81 14.57 -1.48 18.51
N LYS A 82 14.24 -0.19 18.65
CA LYS A 82 13.70 0.37 19.90
C LYS A 82 12.20 0.12 20.08
N ASN A 83 11.51 -0.33 19.04
CA ASN A 83 10.07 -0.54 19.05
C ASN A 83 9.72 -1.89 18.42
N ALA A 84 9.39 -2.86 19.28
CA ALA A 84 9.05 -4.22 18.86
C ALA A 84 7.86 -4.27 17.89
N ASP A 85 6.90 -3.36 18.02
CA ASP A 85 5.75 -3.33 17.12
C ASP A 85 6.11 -2.79 15.73
N LEU A 86 6.99 -1.78 15.64
CA LEU A 86 7.52 -1.30 14.36
C LEU A 86 8.41 -2.34 13.69
N MET A 87 9.24 -3.05 14.46
CA MET A 87 10.00 -4.20 13.97
C MET A 87 9.08 -5.29 13.43
N LYS A 88 7.99 -5.59 14.15
CA LYS A 88 7.00 -6.56 13.68
C LYS A 88 6.32 -6.08 12.41
N LEU A 89 5.87 -4.84 12.35
CA LEU A 89 5.24 -4.24 11.17
C LEU A 89 6.13 -4.33 9.92
N THR A 90 7.40 -3.96 10.07
CA THR A 90 8.38 -4.01 8.96
C THR A 90 8.71 -5.45 8.56
N SER A 91 8.66 -6.39 9.49
CA SER A 91 8.79 -7.82 9.22
C SER A 91 7.55 -8.39 8.52
N ASP A 92 6.36 -7.97 8.91
CA ASP A 92 5.08 -8.42 8.33
C ASP A 92 4.95 -7.91 6.87
N CYS A 93 5.41 -6.69 6.59
CA CYS A 93 5.48 -6.13 5.23
C CYS A 93 6.68 -6.69 4.46
N LYS A 94 6.47 -7.73 3.65
CA LYS A 94 7.56 -8.49 3.01
C LYS A 94 8.27 -7.76 1.88
N ALA A 95 7.70 -6.68 1.34
CA ALA A 95 8.42 -5.81 0.40
C ALA A 95 9.42 -4.87 1.10
N GLY A 96 9.49 -4.89 2.44
CA GLY A 96 10.43 -4.11 3.23
C GLY A 96 10.05 -2.63 3.33
N TYR A 97 11.05 -1.77 3.52
CA TYR A 97 10.81 -0.35 3.79
C TYR A 97 11.78 0.58 3.05
N VAL A 98 11.42 1.86 2.97
CA VAL A 98 12.24 2.98 2.51
C VAL A 98 12.09 4.17 3.45
N VAL A 99 13.06 5.10 3.43
CA VAL A 99 13.05 6.32 4.25
C VAL A 99 13.03 7.54 3.34
N PHE A 100 12.06 8.42 3.58
CA PHE A 100 11.80 9.62 2.79
C PHE A 100 11.98 10.89 3.62
N ASN A 101 12.56 11.90 2.98
CA ASN A 101 12.55 13.28 3.46
C ASN A 101 11.75 14.15 2.48
N ASN A 102 10.48 14.35 2.79
CA ASN A 102 9.55 15.12 1.96
C ASN A 102 9.87 16.62 1.88
N LYS A 103 10.76 17.15 2.75
CA LYS A 103 11.25 18.54 2.63
C LYS A 103 12.34 18.67 1.55
N CYS A 104 13.00 17.56 1.20
CA CYS A 104 14.08 17.55 0.23
C CYS A 104 13.56 17.30 -1.19
N MET A 105 12.78 18.24 -1.72
CA MET A 105 12.11 18.15 -3.04
C MET A 105 13.08 17.93 -4.23
N ARG A 106 14.37 18.25 -4.06
CA ARG A 106 15.39 18.07 -5.11
C ARG A 106 16.12 16.73 -5.01
N ASN A 107 15.90 15.95 -3.96
CA ASN A 107 16.51 14.65 -3.79
C ASN A 107 15.82 13.64 -4.71
N ARG A 108 16.33 13.54 -5.94
CA ARG A 108 15.91 12.55 -6.94
C ARG A 108 16.30 11.11 -6.56
N PRO A 109 17.47 10.86 -5.93
CA PRO A 109 17.83 9.51 -5.49
C PRO A 109 16.76 8.78 -4.66
N GLN A 110 16.15 9.43 -3.66
CA GLN A 110 15.13 8.75 -2.82
C GLN A 110 13.93 8.20 -3.63
N VAL A 111 13.57 8.90 -4.71
CA VAL A 111 12.48 8.49 -5.59
C VAL A 111 12.94 7.36 -6.51
N SER A 112 14.17 7.45 -7.03
CA SER A 112 14.79 6.37 -7.80
C SER A 112 14.88 5.08 -6.98
N ASP A 113 15.34 5.17 -5.74
CA ASP A 113 15.46 4.02 -4.83
C ASP A 113 14.09 3.37 -4.54
N LEU A 114 13.03 4.19 -4.46
CA LEU A 114 11.67 3.68 -4.34
C LEU A 114 11.22 2.95 -5.61
N PHE A 115 11.47 3.49 -6.79
CA PHE A 115 11.13 2.80 -8.05
C PHE A 115 11.92 1.50 -8.22
N ASP A 116 13.22 1.50 -7.92
CA ASP A 116 14.04 0.27 -7.93
C ASP A 116 13.50 -0.78 -6.96
N LYS A 117 12.94 -0.35 -5.81
CA LYS A 117 12.27 -1.23 -4.85
C LYS A 117 10.97 -1.80 -5.44
N ILE A 118 10.14 -0.94 -6.03
CA ILE A 118 8.87 -1.31 -6.67
C ILE A 118 9.12 -2.34 -7.77
N ASP A 119 10.06 -2.08 -8.67
CA ASP A 119 10.37 -2.97 -9.78
C ASP A 119 10.81 -4.36 -9.29
N LYS A 120 11.69 -4.40 -8.29
CA LYS A 120 12.09 -5.67 -7.64
C LYS A 120 10.92 -6.39 -6.99
N THR A 121 10.04 -5.67 -6.30
CA THR A 121 8.85 -6.26 -5.68
C THR A 121 7.91 -6.84 -6.73
N VAL A 122 7.68 -6.15 -7.84
CA VAL A 122 6.84 -6.60 -8.96
C VAL A 122 7.45 -7.84 -9.62
N GLU A 123 8.75 -7.82 -9.89
CA GLU A 123 9.46 -8.95 -10.52
C GLU A 123 9.42 -10.20 -9.64
N LEU A 124 9.71 -10.07 -8.34
CA LEU A 124 9.71 -11.20 -7.40
C LEU A 124 8.33 -11.84 -7.20
N ASN A 125 7.26 -11.05 -7.36
CA ASN A 125 5.89 -11.53 -7.17
C ASN A 125 5.15 -11.86 -8.47
N GLY A 126 5.79 -11.68 -9.63
CA GLY A 126 5.22 -12.07 -10.92
C GLY A 126 4.23 -11.07 -11.53
N GLY A 127 4.29 -9.79 -11.13
CA GLY A 127 3.47 -8.72 -11.71
C GLY A 127 2.77 -7.87 -10.65
N HIS A 128 1.47 -7.69 -10.81
CA HIS A 128 0.63 -6.91 -9.90
C HIS A 128 -0.04 -7.82 -8.88
N TYR A 129 -0.41 -7.23 -7.75
CA TYR A 129 -1.21 -7.90 -6.74
C TYR A 129 -2.60 -8.25 -7.30
N THR A 130 -3.05 -9.48 -7.08
CA THR A 130 -4.40 -9.94 -7.42
C THR A 130 -5.04 -10.66 -6.23
N SER A 131 -6.36 -10.58 -6.13
CA SER A 131 -7.17 -11.39 -5.24
C SER A 131 -8.57 -11.59 -5.80
N SER A 132 -9.38 -12.40 -5.13
CA SER A 132 -10.78 -12.66 -5.50
C SER A 132 -11.57 -11.37 -5.75
N ILE A 133 -11.32 -10.31 -4.98
CA ILE A 133 -12.01 -9.02 -5.12
C ILE A 133 -11.60 -8.32 -6.43
N TYR A 134 -10.32 -8.36 -6.80
CA TYR A 134 -9.84 -7.81 -8.07
C TYR A 134 -10.34 -8.63 -9.26
N GLU A 135 -10.30 -9.96 -9.17
CA GLU A 135 -10.82 -10.86 -10.21
C GLU A 135 -12.33 -10.67 -10.45
N GLU A 136 -13.11 -10.42 -9.39
CA GLU A 136 -14.53 -10.10 -9.51
C GLU A 136 -14.76 -8.74 -10.15
N ALA A 137 -14.01 -7.72 -9.74
CA ALA A 137 -14.09 -6.38 -10.32
C ALA A 137 -13.73 -6.39 -11.83
N GLN A 138 -12.69 -7.14 -12.22
CA GLN A 138 -12.33 -7.35 -13.62
C GLN A 138 -13.46 -8.03 -14.40
N ARG A 139 -14.07 -9.10 -13.86
CA ARG A 139 -15.21 -9.77 -14.49
C ARG A 139 -16.38 -8.81 -14.69
N ARG A 140 -16.75 -8.03 -13.66
CA ARG A 140 -17.83 -7.03 -13.74
C ARG A 140 -17.55 -5.98 -14.83
N CYS A 141 -16.33 -5.45 -14.88
CA CYS A 141 -15.89 -4.52 -15.93
C CYS A 141 -16.00 -5.14 -17.33
N TRP A 142 -15.55 -6.38 -17.49
CA TRP A 142 -15.59 -7.10 -18.76
C TRP A 142 -17.03 -7.30 -19.25
N TRP A 143 -17.93 -7.76 -18.38
CA TRP A 143 -19.35 -7.95 -18.71
C TRP A 143 -20.05 -6.64 -19.10
N SER A 144 -19.75 -5.53 -18.40
CA SER A 144 -20.29 -4.22 -18.74
C SER A 144 -19.87 -3.76 -20.14
N ARG A 145 -18.59 -3.93 -20.48
CA ARG A 145 -18.05 -3.61 -21.83
C ARG A 145 -18.63 -4.51 -22.90
N ALA A 146 -18.72 -5.82 -22.66
CA ALA A 146 -19.30 -6.77 -23.60
C ALA A 146 -20.77 -6.45 -23.91
N GLY A 147 -21.55 -6.09 -22.89
CA GLY A 147 -22.93 -5.63 -23.06
C GLY A 147 -23.03 -4.36 -23.91
N GLN A 148 -22.18 -3.37 -23.67
CA GLN A 148 -22.14 -2.15 -24.49
C GLN A 148 -21.77 -2.43 -25.95
N MET A 149 -20.79 -3.31 -26.19
CA MET A 149 -20.40 -3.72 -27.54
C MET A 149 -21.53 -4.46 -28.27
N ALA A 150 -22.26 -5.34 -27.58
CA ALA A 150 -23.40 -6.04 -28.16
C ALA A 150 -24.55 -5.09 -28.53
N VAL A 151 -24.81 -4.06 -27.71
CA VAL A 151 -25.79 -3.00 -28.02
C VAL A 151 -25.32 -2.12 -29.18
N ALA A 152 -24.04 -1.77 -29.26
CA ALA A 152 -23.50 -0.95 -30.35
C ALA A 152 -23.42 -1.67 -31.71
N ALA A 153 -23.48 -3.01 -31.72
CA ALA A 153 -23.44 -3.83 -32.92
C ALA A 153 -24.84 -4.23 -33.45
N ALA A 154 -25.92 -3.81 -32.76
CA ALA A 154 -27.31 -4.04 -33.14
C ALA A 154 -27.96 -2.77 -33.72
#